data_AF-A0A920BIE6-F1
#
_entry.id   AF-A0A920BIE6-F1
#
_cell.length_a   1.000
_cell.length_b   1.000
_cell.length_c   1.000
_cell.angle_alpha   90.00
_cell.angle_beta   90.00
_cell.angle_gamma   90.00
#
_symmetry.space_group_name_H-M   'P 1'
#
loop_
_entity.id
_entity.type
_entity.pdbx_description
1 polymer ?
#
loop_
_entity_poly.entity_id
_entity_poly.type
_entity_poly.pdbx_seq_one_letter_code
_entity_poly.pdbx_strand_id
1 'polypeptide(L)'
;MVAIEEYGDVAYGWAMEEKTGICKVIADPRSGLLIGAHILGPQASTLIHQLIQGMKFGQTVAELATGFLYVHPALNEVVENALIKVALLCD
;
A
#
# COMPACT_ATOMS: atom_id res chain seq x y z
N MET A 1 1.35 5.94 12.34
CA MET A 1 1.82 6.67 11.14
C MET A 1 0.84 6.50 10.00
N VAL A 2 0.82 7.46 9.06
CA VAL A 2 -0.07 7.44 7.89
C VAL A 2 0.74 7.83 6.67
N ALA A 3 0.62 7.07 5.58
CA ALA A 3 1.15 7.44 4.27
C ALA A 3 0.07 7.29 3.19
N ILE A 4 0.26 8.04 2.10
CA ILE A 4 -0.59 8.01 0.91
C ILE A 4 0.30 7.82 -0.31
N GLU A 5 -0.10 6.92 -1.19
CA GLU A 5 0.41 6.77 -2.54
C GLU A 5 -0.66 7.15 -3.55
N GLU A 6 -0.30 7.93 -4.57
CA GLU A 6 -1.19 8.22 -5.68
C GLU A 6 -1.05 7.13 -6.76
N TYR A 7 -2.15 6.76 -7.39
CA TYR A 7 -2.11 5.75 -8.47
C TYR A 7 -1.23 6.22 -9.63
N GLY A 8 -1.26 7.52 -9.96
CA GLY A 8 -0.46 8.10 -11.04
C GLY A 8 1.05 8.04 -10.82
N ASP A 9 1.51 7.81 -9.58
CA ASP A 9 2.93 7.77 -9.22
C ASP A 9 3.58 6.40 -9.50
N VAL A 10 2.79 5.36 -9.78
CA VAL A 10 3.31 4.02 -10.15
C VAL A 10 3.21 3.79 -11.65
N ALA A 11 4.12 2.97 -12.21
CA ALA A 11 4.29 2.81 -13.65
C ALA A 11 3.00 2.43 -14.40
N TYR A 12 2.23 1.48 -13.86
CA TYR A 12 0.97 1.07 -14.48
C TYR A 12 -0.13 2.13 -14.34
N GLY A 13 -0.21 2.85 -13.22
CA GLY A 13 -1.20 3.91 -13.04
C GLY A 13 -0.89 5.15 -13.88
N TRP A 14 0.38 5.50 -14.04
CA TRP A 14 0.84 6.47 -15.04
C TRP A 14 0.41 6.07 -16.46
N ALA A 15 0.64 4.80 -16.85
CA ALA A 15 0.25 4.30 -18.17
C ALA A 15 -1.27 4.30 -18.41
N MET A 16 -2.07 4.22 -17.34
CA MET A 16 -3.53 4.35 -17.38
C MET A 16 -4.01 5.80 -17.42
N GLU A 17 -3.10 6.78 -17.34
CA GLU A 17 -3.41 8.18 -17.11
C GLU A 17 -4.31 8.41 -15.88
N GLU A 18 -4.12 7.62 -14.83
CA GLU A 18 -4.87 7.76 -13.57
C GLU A 18 -4.33 8.97 -12.79
N LYS A 19 -5.22 9.86 -12.34
CA LYS A 19 -4.87 11.15 -11.71
C LYS A 19 -5.60 11.44 -10.40
N THR A 20 -6.38 10.49 -9.88
CA THR A 20 -7.32 10.73 -8.78
C THR A 20 -7.35 9.65 -7.71
N GLY A 21 -6.87 8.46 -8.04
CA GLY A 21 -6.84 7.30 -7.18
C GLY A 21 -5.73 7.41 -6.14
N ILE A 22 -6.00 6.85 -4.96
CA ILE A 22 -5.08 6.85 -3.83
C ILE A 22 -5.11 5.51 -3.09
N CYS A 23 -3.97 5.14 -2.51
CA CYS A 23 -3.83 4.12 -1.48
C CYS A 23 -3.33 4.77 -0.19
N LYS A 24 -4.14 4.75 0.87
CA LYS A 24 -3.76 5.24 2.20
C LYS A 24 -3.54 4.07 3.13
N VAL A 25 -2.37 4.01 3.77
CA VAL A 25 -2.01 2.98 4.75
C VAL A 25 -1.78 3.61 6.13
N ILE A 26 -2.25 2.93 7.17
CA ILE A 26 -2.19 3.37 8.56
C ILE A 26 -1.49 2.29 9.38
N ALA A 27 -0.41 2.67 10.05
CA ALA A 27 0.38 1.80 10.91
C ALA A 27 0.35 2.27 12.37
N ASP A 28 0.42 1.34 13.31
CA ASP A 28 0.71 1.68 14.70
C ASP A 28 2.17 2.18 14.82
N PRO A 29 2.42 3.36 15.41
CA PRO A 29 3.75 3.97 15.42
C PRO A 29 4.74 3.28 16.35
N ARG A 30 4.31 2.40 17.26
CA ARG A 30 5.21 1.74 18.22
C ARG A 30 5.57 0.32 17.81
N SER A 31 4.61 -0.40 17.24
CA SER A 31 4.74 -1.80 16.85
C SER A 31 4.95 -1.99 15.35
N GLY A 32 4.69 -0.96 14.53
CA GLY A 32 4.72 -1.07 13.07
C GLY A 32 3.58 -1.90 12.49
N LEU A 33 2.64 -2.39 13.30
CA LEU A 33 1.51 -3.20 12.83
C LEU A 33 0.64 -2.42 11.86
N LEU A 34 0.22 -3.09 10.77
CA LEU A 34 -0.82 -2.55 9.90
C LEU A 34 -2.16 -2.52 10.66
N ILE A 35 -2.72 -1.33 10.87
CA ILE A 35 -3.97 -1.15 11.63
C ILE A 35 -5.15 -0.72 10.75
N GLY A 36 -4.90 -0.32 9.50
CA GLY A 36 -5.96 -0.04 8.55
C GLY A 36 -5.47 0.51 7.22
N ALA A 37 -6.36 0.53 6.23
CA ALA A 37 -6.08 1.10 4.93
C ALA A 37 -7.37 1.56 4.23
N HIS A 38 -7.24 2.48 3.27
CA HIS A 38 -8.31 2.91 2.39
C HIS A 38 -7.76 3.00 0.97
N ILE A 39 -8.53 2.53 -0.01
CA ILE A 39 -8.14 2.61 -1.42
C ILE A 39 -9.31 3.19 -2.21
N LEU A 40 -9.02 4.21 -3.02
CA LEU A 40 -9.93 4.81 -3.98
C LEU A 40 -9.29 4.67 -5.36
N GLY A 41 -9.99 4.06 -6.32
CA GLY A 41 -9.49 3.94 -7.68
C GLY A 41 -9.78 2.59 -8.34
N PRO A 42 -9.24 2.37 -9.55
CA PRO A 42 -9.38 1.11 -10.27
C PRO A 42 -8.93 -0.09 -9.42
N GLN A 43 -9.70 -1.17 -9.47
CA GLN A 43 -9.41 -2.43 -8.79
C GLN A 43 -9.24 -2.34 -7.26
N ALA A 44 -9.75 -1.28 -6.61
CA ALA A 44 -9.60 -1.08 -5.16
C ALA A 44 -10.04 -2.30 -4.32
N SER A 45 -11.12 -2.98 -4.70
CA SER A 45 -11.60 -4.20 -4.04
C SER A 45 -10.64 -5.39 -4.14
N THR A 46 -9.86 -5.47 -5.21
CA THR A 46 -8.82 -6.49 -5.39
C THR A 46 -7.57 -6.12 -4.61
N LEU A 47 -7.12 -4.87 -4.73
CA LEU A 47 -5.88 -4.40 -4.12
C LEU A 47 -5.95 -4.41 -2.59
N ILE A 48 -7.09 -4.01 -2.00
CA ILE A 48 -7.28 -3.99 -0.55
C ILE A 48 -7.16 -5.39 0.08
N HIS A 49 -7.36 -6.46 -0.70
CA HIS A 49 -7.26 -7.83 -0.20
C HIS A 49 -5.86 -8.18 0.32
N GLN A 50 -4.80 -7.61 -0.27
CA GLN A 50 -3.42 -7.77 0.22
C GLN A 50 -3.27 -7.22 1.66
N LEU A 51 -3.87 -6.05 1.92
CA LEU A 51 -3.83 -5.39 3.23
C LEU A 51 -4.73 -6.11 4.26
N ILE A 52 -5.88 -6.63 3.82
CA ILE A 52 -6.74 -7.48 4.67
C ILE A 52 -5.98 -8.74 5.11
N GLN A 53 -5.24 -9.39 4.20
CA GLN A 53 -4.42 -10.54 4.53
C GLN A 53 -3.34 -10.16 5.55
N GLY A 54 -2.61 -9.07 5.31
CA GLY A 54 -1.60 -8.56 6.25
C GLY A 54 -2.14 -8.31 7.65
N MET A 55 -3.29 -7.62 7.74
CA MET A 55 -3.98 -7.40 9.02
C MET A 55 -4.42 -8.71 9.67
N LYS A 56 -4.94 -9.67 8.89
CA LYS A 56 -5.43 -10.96 9.40
C LYS A 56 -4.31 -11.77 10.07
N PHE A 57 -3.08 -11.68 9.56
CA PHE A 57 -1.92 -12.37 10.11
C PHE A 57 -1.04 -11.52 11.03
N GLY A 58 -1.48 -10.28 11.34
CA GLY A 58 -0.76 -9.41 12.27
C GLY A 58 0.60 -8.97 11.76
N GLN A 59 0.74 -8.76 10.45
CA GLN A 59 2.00 -8.33 9.85
C GLN A 59 2.24 -6.83 10.06
N THR A 60 3.50 -6.48 10.22
CA THR A 60 3.97 -5.10 10.21
C THR A 60 4.00 -4.54 8.79
N VAL A 61 3.98 -3.21 8.66
CA VAL A 61 4.10 -2.55 7.35
C VAL A 61 5.47 -2.79 6.70
N ALA A 62 6.53 -2.98 7.48
CA ALA A 62 7.86 -3.30 6.96
C ALA A 62 7.93 -4.72 6.38
N GLU A 63 7.32 -5.70 7.06
CA GLU A 63 7.20 -7.07 6.54
C GLU A 63 6.39 -7.13 5.24
N LEU A 64 5.31 -6.36 5.16
CA LEU A 64 4.52 -6.26 3.92
C LEU A 64 5.27 -5.53 2.80
N ALA A 65 6.04 -4.48 3.12
CA ALA A 65 6.81 -3.73 2.13
C ALA A 65 7.98 -4.53 1.52
N THR A 66 8.60 -5.43 2.30
CA THR A 66 9.87 -6.09 1.90
C THR A 66 9.80 -7.61 1.79
N GLY A 67 8.75 -8.23 2.33
CA GLY A 67 8.59 -9.68 2.38
C GLY A 67 7.94 -10.31 1.14
N PHE A 68 7.50 -9.50 0.18
CA PHE A 68 6.82 -9.96 -1.03
C PHE A 68 7.50 -9.42 -2.29
N LEU A 69 7.28 -10.12 -3.41
CA LEU A 69 7.59 -9.60 -4.73
C LEU A 69 6.36 -8.93 -5.31
N TYR A 70 6.49 -7.65 -5.65
CA TYR A 70 5.49 -6.91 -6.39
C TYR A 70 5.74 -7.04 -7.89
N VAL A 71 4.65 -7.13 -8.64
CA VAL A 71 4.70 -7.36 -10.09
C VAL A 71 4.92 -6.02 -10.75
N HIS A 72 5.85 -5.97 -11.71
CA HIS A 72 6.13 -4.76 -12.47
C HIS A 72 5.88 -4.96 -13.98
N PRO A 73 5.17 -4.04 -14.66
CA PRO A 73 4.35 -2.97 -14.10
C PRO A 73 2.95 -3.49 -13.69
N ALA A 74 2.45 -3.13 -12.51
CA ALA A 74 1.09 -3.47 -12.09
C ALA A 74 0.55 -2.53 -10.98
N LEU A 75 -0.78 -2.49 -10.82
CA LEU A 75 -1.41 -1.63 -9.81
C LEU A 75 -1.06 -2.02 -8.37
N ASN A 76 -0.62 -3.25 -8.08
CA ASN A 76 -0.22 -3.60 -6.71
C ASN A 76 1.02 -2.83 -6.23
N GLU A 77 1.81 -2.25 -7.14
CA GLU A 77 2.89 -1.32 -6.79
C GLU A 77 2.37 -0.09 -6.03
N VAL A 78 1.08 0.31 -6.19
CA VAL A 78 0.51 1.42 -5.39
C VAL A 78 0.41 1.07 -3.90
N VAL A 79 0.14 -0.20 -3.61
CA VAL A 79 0.10 -0.73 -2.24
C VAL A 79 1.52 -0.86 -1.69
N GLU A 80 2.45 -1.36 -2.50
CA GLU A 80 3.88 -1.46 -2.16
C GLU A 80 4.45 -0.10 -1.74
N ASN A 81 4.32 0.92 -2.59
CA ASN A 81 4.91 2.23 -2.32
C ASN A 81 4.26 2.90 -1.11
N ALA A 82 2.94 2.73 -0.89
CA ALA A 82 2.29 3.18 0.33
C ALA A 82 2.84 2.48 1.59
N LEU A 83 3.11 1.18 1.52
CA LEU A 83 3.71 0.38 2.60
C LEU A 83 5.15 0.83 2.88
N ILE A 84 5.97 1.02 1.85
CA ILE A 84 7.35 1.52 1.98
C ILE A 84 7.33 2.90 2.65
N LYS A 85 6.50 3.83 2.16
CA LYS A 85 6.38 5.19 2.71
C LYS A 85 6.00 5.18 4.19
N VAL A 86 5.00 4.37 4.60
CA VAL A 86 4.58 4.33 6.01
C VAL A 86 5.58 3.60 6.89
N ALA A 87 6.28 2.58 6.38
CA ALA A 87 7.34 1.88 7.12
C ALA A 87 8.48 2.84 7.48
N LEU A 88 8.93 3.66 6.54
CA LEU A 88 9.96 4.69 6.78
C LEU A 88 9.56 5.76 7.81
N LEU A 89 8.26 5.94 8.06
CA LEU A 89 7.77 6.83 9.12
C LEU A 89 7.72 6.16 10.49
N CYS A 90 7.73 4.83 10.54
CA CYS A 90 7.69 4.03 11.77
C CYS A 90 9.08 3.72 12.34
N ASP A 91 10.14 3.91 11.54
CA ASP A 91 11.55 3.84 11.96
C ASP A 91 12.01 5.13 12.65
#